data_AF-A0AAW2R4M8-F1
#
_entry.id   AF-A0AAW2R4M8-F1
#
_cell.length_a   1.000
_cell.length_b   1.000
_cell.length_c   1.000
_cell.angle_alpha   90.00
_cell.angle_beta   90.00
_cell.angle_gamma   90.00
#
_symmetry.space_group_name_H-M   'P 1'
#
loop_
_entity.id
_entity.type
_entity.pdbx_description
1 polymer ?
#
loop_
_entity_poly.entity_id
_entity_poly.type
_entity_poly.pdbx_seq_one_letter_code
_entity_poly.pdbx_strand_id
1 'polypeptide(L)'
;MGSQEQQAQPRPQEVSTDSWYPPSVNSSASSSRPTTPGGTSSSFSMSRPNDRPSSLSNVSPAEAAGIIAMLKDKSVDELRKLLSDKDAYHNLLLSLEPVRTQNRVRDELKNETLQLARENLEKEPQIMELRNQCRIIRTTELATAQEKLHELERKKEETLKYYSPSSLLHRLQDAMNKTDEESEALHRQLLDREIDLASFVQKYKKMRYAYHKRALTHLAAKTSATS
;
A
#
# COMPACT_ATOMS: atom_id res chain seq x y z
N MET A 1 46.18 -28.72 -6.51
CA MET A 1 45.15 -29.42 -5.72
C MET A 1 44.61 -28.44 -4.68
N GLY A 2 43.33 -28.06 -4.78
CA GLY A 2 42.51 -27.32 -3.79
C GLY A 2 42.77 -25.80 -3.73
N SER A 3 41.97 -24.90 -4.32
CA SER A 3 40.55 -24.51 -4.04
C SER A 3 40.41 -23.77 -2.69
N GLN A 4 40.32 -22.44 -2.64
CA GLN A 4 39.19 -21.54 -2.94
C GLN A 4 38.10 -21.55 -1.85
N GLU A 5 38.09 -20.53 -0.98
CA GLU A 5 36.91 -20.07 -0.25
C GLU A 5 36.83 -18.54 -0.35
N GLN A 6 35.99 -18.07 -1.27
CA GLN A 6 35.47 -16.70 -1.28
C GLN A 6 34.09 -16.75 -0.66
N GLN A 7 33.94 -16.04 0.46
CA GLN A 7 32.70 -15.87 1.18
C GLN A 7 31.76 -14.97 0.36
N ALA A 8 30.66 -15.55 -0.13
CA ALA A 8 29.67 -14.86 -0.93
C ALA A 8 28.81 -13.91 -0.06
N GLN A 9 28.79 -12.64 -0.43
CA GLN A 9 27.96 -11.59 0.16
C GLN A 9 26.64 -11.51 -0.64
N PRO A 10 25.45 -11.47 -0.01
CA PRO A 10 24.20 -11.44 -0.74
C PRO A 10 23.96 -10.06 -1.36
N ARG A 11 23.79 -10.03 -2.68
CA ARG A 11 23.52 -8.85 -3.51
C ARG A 11 22.10 -8.30 -3.21
N PRO A 12 21.88 -6.97 -3.14
CA PRO A 12 20.55 -6.41 -3.02
C PRO A 12 19.72 -6.75 -4.27
N GLN A 13 18.50 -7.24 -4.07
CA GLN A 13 17.57 -7.55 -5.16
C GLN A 13 17.15 -6.24 -5.85
N GLU A 14 17.58 -6.05 -7.10
CA GLU A 14 16.99 -5.09 -8.02
C GLU A 14 15.55 -5.51 -8.29
N VAL A 15 14.59 -4.71 -7.81
CA VAL A 15 13.18 -4.92 -8.08
C VAL A 15 12.89 -4.41 -9.50
N SER A 16 12.68 -5.33 -10.44
CA SER A 16 12.15 -5.02 -11.77
C SER A 16 10.83 -4.27 -11.67
N THR A 17 10.86 -2.97 -11.97
CA THR A 17 9.67 -2.13 -12.10
C THR A 17 9.10 -2.23 -13.51
N ASP A 18 8.57 -3.38 -13.91
CA ASP A 18 7.79 -3.54 -15.15
C ASP A 18 6.65 -4.54 -14.96
N SER A 19 5.84 -4.34 -13.93
CA SER A 19 4.63 -5.15 -13.74
C SER A 19 3.45 -4.24 -13.45
N TRP A 20 2.58 -4.12 -14.46
CA TRP A 20 1.39 -3.28 -14.49
C TRP A 20 0.24 -3.78 -13.59
N TYR A 21 0.48 -4.81 -12.78
CA TYR A 21 -0.51 -5.38 -11.86
C TYR A 21 0.08 -5.54 -10.46
N PRO A 22 -0.66 -5.17 -9.40
CA PRO A 22 -0.22 -5.39 -8.04
C PRO A 22 -0.24 -6.89 -7.71
N PRO A 23 0.77 -7.41 -6.97
CA PRO A 23 0.71 -8.78 -6.48
C PRO A 23 -0.35 -8.88 -5.37
N SER A 24 -1.28 -9.81 -5.53
CA SER A 24 -2.26 -10.15 -4.50
C SER A 24 -1.53 -10.73 -3.29
N VAL A 25 -1.56 -10.01 -2.16
CA VAL A 25 -1.10 -10.52 -0.88
C VAL A 25 -2.14 -11.50 -0.34
N ASN A 26 -1.79 -12.78 -0.39
CA ASN A 26 -2.50 -13.84 0.30
C ASN A 26 -2.11 -13.77 1.78
N SER A 27 -3.00 -13.33 2.65
CA SER A 27 -2.88 -13.50 4.09
C SER A 27 -4.22 -13.94 4.66
N SER A 28 -4.20 -15.10 5.31
CA SER A 28 -5.34 -15.82 5.85
C SER A 28 -5.74 -15.33 7.25
N ALA A 29 -7.07 -15.27 7.43
CA ALA A 29 -7.86 -15.40 8.66
C ALA A 29 -7.88 -14.26 9.71
N SER A 30 -9.00 -13.53 9.77
CA SER A 30 -9.95 -13.53 10.92
C SER A 30 -11.15 -12.58 10.72
N SER A 31 -12.36 -13.08 11.04
CA SER A 31 -13.62 -12.42 11.47
C SER A 31 -13.73 -10.89 11.34
N SER A 32 -14.71 -10.26 10.68
CA SER A 32 -16.17 -10.38 10.80
C SER A 32 -16.83 -9.48 9.74
N ARG A 33 -17.93 -9.94 9.11
CA ARG A 33 -18.65 -9.20 8.06
C ARG A 33 -19.77 -8.33 8.64
N PRO A 34 -19.99 -7.09 8.16
CA PRO A 34 -21.31 -6.48 8.16
C PRO A 34 -22.09 -6.96 6.91
N THR A 35 -23.35 -7.32 7.13
CA THR A 35 -24.35 -7.63 6.11
C THR A 35 -24.83 -6.34 5.43
N THR A 36 -24.78 -6.29 4.10
CA THR A 36 -25.52 -5.31 3.29
C THR A 36 -26.53 -6.05 2.39
N PRO A 37 -27.77 -5.55 2.26
CA PRO A 37 -28.81 -6.25 1.51
C PRO A 37 -28.78 -5.88 0.02
N GLY A 38 -28.95 -6.91 -0.83
CA GLY A 38 -29.76 -6.87 -2.04
C GLY A 38 -29.28 -5.99 -3.20
N GLY A 39 -28.49 -6.57 -4.09
CA GLY A 39 -28.32 -6.08 -5.46
C GLY A 39 -27.98 -7.25 -6.36
N THR A 40 -28.92 -7.64 -7.21
CA THR A 40 -28.84 -8.81 -8.10
C THR A 40 -27.69 -8.65 -9.09
N SER A 41 -26.52 -9.22 -8.78
CA SER A 41 -25.40 -9.31 -9.71
C SER A 41 -25.34 -10.72 -10.29
N SER A 42 -25.84 -10.86 -11.52
CA SER A 42 -25.60 -12.01 -12.38
C SER A 42 -24.10 -12.24 -12.55
N SER A 43 -23.63 -13.40 -12.12
CA SER A 43 -22.28 -13.90 -12.36
C SER A 43 -21.98 -13.95 -13.86
N PHE A 44 -21.02 -13.15 -14.32
CA PHE A 44 -20.40 -13.34 -15.63
C PHE A 44 -19.43 -14.52 -15.54
N SER A 45 -19.98 -15.73 -15.65
CA SER A 45 -19.19 -16.90 -15.99
C SER A 45 -18.67 -16.73 -17.41
N MET A 46 -17.37 -16.45 -17.57
CA MET A 46 -16.70 -16.55 -18.86
C MET A 46 -16.72 -18.03 -19.29
N SER A 47 -17.72 -18.37 -20.07
CA SER A 47 -17.85 -19.68 -20.70
C SER A 47 -16.92 -19.67 -21.90
N ARG A 48 -15.98 -20.62 -21.92
CA ARG A 48 -15.16 -20.92 -23.10
C ARG A 48 -16.08 -21.08 -24.33
N PRO A 49 -15.78 -20.47 -25.50
CA PRO A 49 -16.58 -20.70 -26.69
C PRO A 49 -16.05 -21.96 -27.38
N ASN A 50 -16.38 -23.13 -26.84
CA ASN A 50 -16.28 -24.36 -27.60
C ASN A 50 -17.63 -25.08 -27.48
N ASP A 51 -18.15 -25.52 -28.63
CA ASP A 51 -19.45 -26.14 -28.87
C ASP A 51 -20.66 -25.20 -28.98
N ARG A 52 -20.61 -24.29 -29.96
CA ARG A 52 -21.85 -23.85 -30.63
C ARG A 52 -22.05 -24.77 -31.83
N PRO A 53 -23.11 -25.62 -31.88
CA PRO A 53 -23.48 -26.24 -33.15
C PRO A 53 -23.75 -25.09 -34.11
N SER A 54 -23.11 -25.13 -35.27
CA SER A 54 -23.30 -24.23 -36.39
C SER A 54 -24.81 -24.08 -36.64
N SER A 55 -25.40 -23.02 -36.09
CA SER A 55 -26.70 -22.52 -36.57
C SER A 55 -26.41 -21.89 -37.91
N LEU A 56 -26.31 -22.77 -38.91
CA LEU A 56 -26.47 -22.43 -40.31
C LEU A 56 -27.69 -21.51 -40.42
N SER A 57 -27.46 -20.38 -41.05
CA SER A 57 -28.41 -19.36 -41.46
C SER A 57 -29.78 -19.93 -41.84
N ASN A 58 -30.75 -19.82 -40.94
CA ASN A 58 -32.15 -19.95 -41.29
C ASN A 58 -32.71 -18.54 -41.33
N VAL A 59 -32.78 -17.97 -42.54
CA VAL A 59 -33.60 -16.78 -42.80
C VAL A 59 -35.01 -17.11 -42.29
N SER A 60 -35.58 -16.25 -41.46
CA SER A 60 -36.90 -16.52 -40.89
C SER A 60 -37.94 -16.62 -42.02
N PRO A 61 -39.01 -17.41 -41.86
CA PRO A 61 -40.04 -17.53 -42.90
C PRO A 61 -40.62 -16.17 -43.34
N ALA A 62 -40.67 -15.19 -42.43
CA ALA A 62 -41.11 -13.82 -42.73
C ALA A 62 -40.09 -13.05 -43.59
N GLU A 63 -38.80 -13.14 -43.29
CA GLU A 63 -37.74 -12.51 -44.09
C GLU A 63 -37.65 -13.15 -45.49
N ALA A 64 -37.76 -14.48 -45.57
CA ALA A 64 -37.77 -15.21 -46.84
C ALA A 64 -38.97 -14.80 -47.70
N ALA A 65 -40.17 -14.68 -47.11
CA ALA A 65 -41.36 -14.20 -47.80
C ALA A 65 -41.20 -12.76 -48.30
N GLY A 66 -40.55 -11.88 -47.53
CA GLY A 66 -40.25 -10.51 -47.94
C GLY A 66 -39.29 -10.44 -49.14
N ILE A 67 -38.24 -11.27 -49.14
CA ILE A 67 -37.30 -11.36 -50.28
C ILE A 67 -38.01 -11.90 -51.53
N ILE A 68 -38.86 -12.93 -51.38
CA ILE A 68 -39.63 -13.50 -52.49
C ILE A 68 -40.60 -12.46 -53.07
N ALA A 69 -41.26 -11.66 -52.22
CA ALA A 69 -42.13 -10.57 -52.68
C ALA A 69 -41.36 -9.54 -53.52
N MET A 70 -40.17 -9.11 -53.06
CA MET A 70 -39.32 -8.17 -53.82
C MET A 70 -38.82 -8.72 -55.15
N LEU A 71 -38.59 -10.04 -55.25
CA LEU A 71 -38.18 -10.69 -56.50
C LEU A 71 -39.35 -10.85 -57.47
N LYS A 72 -40.57 -11.05 -56.97
CA LYS A 72 -41.79 -11.22 -57.78
C LYS A 72 -42.16 -9.96 -58.55
N ASP A 73 -41.84 -8.78 -58.03
CA ASP A 73 -42.13 -7.49 -58.67
C ASP A 73 -41.11 -7.10 -59.76
N LYS A 74 -40.10 -7.94 -60.03
CA LYS A 74 -39.08 -7.70 -61.07
C LYS A 74 -39.44 -8.36 -62.39
N SER A 75 -39.05 -7.71 -63.49
CA SER A 75 -39.18 -8.27 -64.84
C SER A 75 -38.22 -9.44 -65.08
N VAL A 76 -38.52 -10.27 -66.08
CA VAL A 76 -37.69 -11.44 -66.42
C VAL A 76 -36.27 -11.02 -66.84
N ASP A 77 -36.12 -9.87 -67.51
CA ASP A 77 -34.80 -9.34 -67.89
C ASP A 77 -33.99 -8.89 -66.68
N GLU A 78 -34.63 -8.27 -65.68
CA GLU A 78 -33.98 -7.93 -64.41
C GLU A 78 -33.58 -9.16 -63.62
N LEU A 79 -34.41 -10.21 -63.60
CA LEU A 79 -34.07 -11.48 -62.95
C LEU A 79 -32.92 -12.20 -63.67
N ARG A 80 -32.90 -12.22 -65.01
CA ARG A 80 -31.77 -12.74 -65.80
C ARG A 80 -30.50 -11.95 -65.55
N LYS A 81 -30.61 -10.62 -65.48
CA LYS A 81 -29.50 -9.74 -65.13
C LYS A 81 -28.99 -10.06 -63.72
N LEU A 82 -29.88 -10.18 -62.74
CA LEU A 82 -29.51 -10.53 -61.37
C LEU A 82 -28.78 -11.89 -61.27
N LEU A 83 -29.11 -12.84 -62.14
CA LEU A 83 -28.48 -14.15 -62.18
C LEU A 83 -27.10 -14.15 -62.86
N SER A 84 -26.84 -13.19 -63.75
CA SER A 84 -25.67 -13.17 -64.65
C SER A 84 -24.66 -12.09 -64.27
N ASP A 85 -25.12 -10.99 -63.65
CA ASP A 85 -24.33 -9.83 -63.23
C ASP A 85 -24.17 -9.85 -61.70
N LYS A 86 -22.92 -10.08 -61.27
CA LYS A 86 -22.55 -10.16 -59.86
C LYS A 86 -22.77 -8.84 -59.12
N ASP A 87 -22.58 -7.71 -59.78
CA ASP A 87 -22.76 -6.40 -59.16
C ASP A 87 -24.25 -6.09 -59.00
N ALA A 88 -25.09 -6.46 -59.99
CA ALA A 88 -26.54 -6.37 -59.84
C ALA A 88 -27.06 -7.21 -58.66
N TYR A 89 -26.54 -8.42 -58.49
CA TYR A 89 -26.86 -9.27 -57.34
C TYR A 89 -26.41 -8.66 -56.01
N HIS A 90 -25.17 -8.19 -55.95
CA HIS A 90 -24.63 -7.57 -54.74
C HIS A 90 -25.39 -6.31 -54.34
N ASN A 91 -25.77 -5.47 -55.31
CA ASN A 91 -26.59 -4.29 -55.07
C ASN A 91 -27.98 -4.64 -54.53
N LEU A 92 -28.62 -5.70 -55.04
CA LEU A 92 -29.87 -6.19 -54.46
C LEU A 92 -29.66 -6.65 -53.01
N LEU A 93 -28.60 -7.43 -52.75
CA LEU A 93 -28.28 -7.92 -51.40
C LEU A 93 -28.10 -6.75 -50.41
N LEU A 94 -27.37 -5.70 -50.79
CA LEU A 94 -27.18 -4.50 -49.97
C LEU A 94 -28.47 -3.68 -49.78
N SER A 95 -29.45 -3.83 -50.67
CA SER A 95 -30.75 -3.15 -50.55
C SER A 95 -31.70 -3.85 -49.57
N LEU A 96 -31.49 -5.14 -49.28
CA LEU A 96 -32.34 -5.91 -48.38
C LEU A 96 -32.28 -5.35 -46.96
N GLU A 97 -33.44 -5.18 -46.33
CA GLU A 97 -33.56 -4.66 -44.96
C GLU A 97 -32.68 -5.45 -43.98
N PRO A 98 -32.74 -6.81 -43.90
CA PRO A 98 -31.92 -7.55 -42.95
C PRO A 98 -30.41 -7.30 -43.10
N VAL A 99 -29.93 -7.11 -44.33
CA VAL A 99 -28.52 -6.82 -44.62
C VAL A 99 -28.16 -5.38 -44.22
N ARG A 100 -29.07 -4.42 -44.46
CA ARG A 100 -28.89 -3.02 -44.03
C ARG A 100 -28.86 -2.90 -42.50
N THR A 101 -29.80 -3.54 -41.81
CA THR A 101 -29.84 -3.57 -40.34
C THR A 101 -28.59 -4.24 -39.78
N GLN A 102 -28.16 -5.38 -40.33
CA GLN A 102 -26.94 -6.05 -39.87
C GLN A 102 -25.68 -5.19 -40.08
N ASN A 103 -25.55 -4.55 -41.24
CA ASN A 103 -24.43 -3.65 -41.51
C ASN A 103 -24.43 -2.44 -40.55
N ARG A 104 -25.61 -1.87 -40.28
CA ARG A 104 -25.76 -0.76 -39.32
C ARG A 104 -25.30 -1.17 -37.93
N VAL A 105 -25.77 -2.31 -37.41
CA VAL A 105 -25.37 -2.82 -36.09
C VAL A 105 -23.86 -3.07 -36.02
N ARG A 106 -23.28 -3.64 -37.09
CA ARG A 106 -21.82 -3.84 -37.18
C ARG A 106 -21.07 -2.50 -37.10
N ASP A 107 -21.53 -1.50 -37.83
CA ASP A 107 -20.87 -0.20 -37.91
C ASP A 107 -21.02 0.58 -36.60
N GLU A 108 -22.20 0.53 -35.96
CA GLU A 108 -22.44 1.05 -34.61
C GLU A 108 -21.49 0.42 -33.59
N LEU A 109 -21.40 -0.92 -33.55
CA LEU A 109 -20.50 -1.63 -32.64
C LEU A 109 -19.03 -1.28 -32.87
N LYS A 110 -18.61 -1.17 -34.13
CA LYS A 110 -17.25 -0.75 -34.48
C LYS A 110 -16.96 0.66 -33.99
N ASN A 111 -17.90 1.58 -34.19
CA ASN A 111 -17.76 2.97 -33.78
C ASN A 111 -17.70 3.11 -32.26
N GLU A 112 -18.57 2.42 -31.52
CA GLU A 112 -18.55 2.39 -30.05
C GLU A 112 -17.25 1.82 -29.51
N THR A 113 -16.77 0.71 -30.09
CA THR A 113 -15.49 0.10 -29.70
C THR A 113 -14.32 1.07 -29.91
N LEU A 114 -14.29 1.77 -31.04
CA LEU A 114 -13.26 2.78 -31.32
C LEU A 114 -13.34 3.97 -30.37
N GLN A 115 -14.56 4.41 -30.03
CA GLN A 115 -14.77 5.51 -29.11
C GLN A 115 -14.29 5.14 -27.70
N LEU A 116 -14.66 3.96 -27.20
CA LEU A 116 -14.19 3.45 -25.91
C LEU A 116 -12.66 3.30 -25.87
N ALA A 117 -12.05 2.81 -26.95
CA ALA A 117 -10.59 2.69 -27.04
C ALA A 117 -9.89 4.06 -26.96
N ARG A 118 -10.43 5.08 -27.64
CA ARG A 118 -9.93 6.46 -27.57
C ARG A 118 -10.05 7.04 -26.17
N GLU A 119 -11.24 6.91 -25.55
CA GLU A 119 -11.48 7.41 -24.19
C GLU A 119 -10.63 6.70 -23.13
N ASN A 120 -10.25 5.44 -23.36
CA ASN A 120 -9.33 4.72 -22.49
C ASN A 120 -7.89 5.23 -22.66
N LEU A 121 -7.46 5.46 -23.89
CA LEU A 121 -6.13 6.00 -24.18
C LEU A 121 -5.97 7.42 -23.61
N GLU A 122 -7.02 8.24 -23.65
CA GLU A 122 -7.00 9.59 -23.08
C GLU A 122 -6.88 9.58 -21.53
N LYS A 123 -7.35 8.53 -20.86
CA LYS A 123 -7.22 8.39 -19.40
C LYS A 123 -5.81 7.91 -18.98
N GLU A 124 -5.06 7.29 -19.89
CA GLU A 124 -3.71 6.79 -19.62
C GLU A 124 -2.75 7.85 -19.02
N PRO A 125 -2.60 9.06 -19.60
CA PRO A 125 -1.73 10.08 -19.03
C PRO A 125 -2.17 10.52 -17.62
N GLN A 126 -3.47 10.64 -17.37
CA GLN A 126 -3.98 10.99 -16.05
C GLN A 126 -3.68 9.90 -15.01
N ILE A 127 -3.83 8.63 -15.38
CA ILE A 127 -3.48 7.49 -14.50
C ILE A 127 -1.98 7.49 -14.21
N MET A 128 -1.14 7.74 -15.22
CA MET A 128 0.31 7.79 -15.06
C MET A 128 0.73 8.93 -14.11
N GLU A 129 0.15 10.11 -14.27
CA GLU A 129 0.43 11.26 -13.40
C GLU A 129 0.02 10.99 -11.95
N LEU A 130 -1.18 10.47 -11.72
CA LEU A 130 -1.64 10.10 -10.37
C LEU A 130 -0.73 9.05 -9.72
N ARG A 131 -0.25 8.06 -10.50
CA ARG A 131 0.72 7.07 -10.01
C ARG A 131 2.05 7.71 -9.65
N ASN A 132 2.53 8.65 -10.46
CA ASN A 132 3.75 9.38 -10.19
C ASN A 132 3.64 10.23 -8.91
N GLN A 133 2.53 10.96 -8.74
CA GLN A 133 2.25 11.73 -7.52
C GLN A 133 2.21 10.84 -6.29
N CYS A 134 1.48 9.73 -6.33
CA CYS A 134 1.43 8.75 -5.24
C CYS A 134 2.83 8.23 -4.88
N ARG A 135 3.67 7.96 -5.89
CA ARG A 135 5.05 7.53 -5.68
C ARG A 135 5.87 8.61 -5.00
N ILE A 136 5.79 9.86 -5.47
CA ILE A 136 6.51 10.99 -4.87
C ILE A 136 6.11 11.13 -3.40
N ILE A 137 4.81 11.29 -3.10
CA ILE A 137 4.29 11.43 -1.74
C ILE A 137 4.80 10.29 -0.83
N ARG A 138 4.77 9.04 -1.32
CA ARG A 138 5.25 7.88 -0.55
C ARG A 138 6.75 7.97 -0.28
N THR A 139 7.55 8.34 -1.27
CA THR A 139 9.03 8.33 -1.16
C THR A 139 9.62 9.57 -0.50
N THR A 140 8.89 10.69 -0.48
CA THR A 140 9.37 11.95 0.08
C THR A 140 8.61 12.28 1.36
N GLU A 141 7.33 12.62 1.26
CA GLU A 141 6.55 13.14 2.37
C GLU A 141 6.30 12.09 3.45
N LEU A 142 5.88 10.88 3.07
CA LEU A 142 5.63 9.81 4.03
C LEU A 142 6.92 9.35 4.70
N ALA A 143 7.98 9.14 3.92
CA ALA A 143 9.28 8.71 4.44
C ALA A 143 9.85 9.74 5.44
N THR A 144 9.82 11.03 5.11
CA THR A 144 10.30 12.10 6.00
C THR A 144 9.45 12.23 7.27
N ALA A 145 8.13 12.08 7.17
CA ALA A 145 7.25 12.08 8.34
C ALA A 145 7.52 10.88 9.26
N GLN A 146 7.77 9.69 8.69
CA GLN A 146 8.12 8.48 9.44
C GLN A 146 9.46 8.61 10.14
N GLU A 147 10.49 9.14 9.46
CA GLU A 147 11.80 9.40 10.08
C GLU A 147 11.67 10.36 11.28
N LYS A 148 10.91 11.45 11.11
CA LYS A 148 10.66 12.41 12.20
C LYS A 148 9.91 11.79 13.37
N LEU A 149 8.93 10.92 13.09
CA LEU A 149 8.20 10.19 14.12
C LEU A 149 9.16 9.30 14.92
N HIS A 150 9.95 8.47 14.25
CA HIS A 150 10.91 7.58 14.90
C HIS A 150 11.95 8.34 15.73
N GLU A 151 12.43 9.48 15.24
CA GLU A 151 13.35 10.33 15.99
C GLU A 151 12.71 10.92 17.27
N LEU A 152 11.43 11.30 17.21
CA LEU A 152 10.69 11.78 18.38
C LEU A 152 10.40 10.65 19.37
N GLU A 153 10.06 9.45 18.89
CA GLU A 153 9.87 8.25 19.72
C GLU A 153 11.15 7.89 20.46
N ARG A 154 12.30 7.89 19.77
CA ARG A 154 13.62 7.67 20.37
C ARG A 154 13.91 8.70 21.47
N LYS A 155 13.73 9.99 21.18
CA LYS A 155 13.91 11.07 22.18
C LYS A 155 13.00 10.90 23.40
N LYS A 156 11.74 10.51 23.17
CA LYS A 156 10.78 10.23 24.24
C LYS A 156 11.27 9.07 25.10
N GLU A 157 11.70 7.96 24.49
CA GLU A 157 12.20 6.79 25.20
C GLU A 157 13.45 7.10 26.01
N GLU A 158 14.41 7.82 25.43
CA GLU A 158 15.63 8.26 26.13
C GLU A 158 15.31 9.15 27.33
N THR A 159 14.38 10.09 27.16
CA THR A 159 13.90 10.98 28.22
C THR A 159 13.23 10.16 29.33
N LEU A 160 12.32 9.25 28.96
CA LEU A 160 11.59 8.43 29.92
C LEU A 160 12.52 7.48 30.68
N LYS A 161 13.55 6.94 30.01
CA LYS A 161 14.61 6.15 30.64
C LYS A 161 15.43 7.00 31.61
N TYR A 162 15.87 8.19 31.19
CA TYR A 162 16.67 9.10 32.02
C TYR A 162 15.93 9.59 33.27
N TYR A 163 14.62 9.81 33.16
CA TYR A 163 13.75 10.21 34.26
C TYR A 163 12.97 9.03 34.88
N SER A 164 13.37 7.79 34.58
CA SER A 164 12.75 6.63 35.18
C SER A 164 12.97 6.64 36.70
N PRO A 165 12.00 6.14 37.50
CA PRO A 165 12.16 6.04 38.95
C PRO A 165 13.46 5.34 39.35
N SER A 166 13.80 4.24 38.66
CA SER A 166 15.03 3.48 38.89
C SER A 166 16.30 4.30 38.60
N SER A 167 16.35 5.03 37.48
CA SER A 167 17.50 5.90 37.17
C SER A 167 17.64 7.07 38.13
N LEU A 168 16.53 7.66 38.57
CA LEU A 168 16.52 8.72 39.58
C LEU A 168 17.03 8.21 40.94
N LEU A 169 16.54 7.05 41.39
CA LEU A 169 16.98 6.41 42.63
C LEU A 169 18.48 6.05 42.56
N HIS A 170 18.95 5.48 41.45
CA HIS A 170 20.36 5.16 41.26
C HIS A 170 21.24 6.40 41.38
N ARG A 171 20.91 7.49 40.68
CA ARG A 171 21.66 8.75 40.79
C ARG A 171 21.66 9.32 42.21
N LEU A 172 20.56 9.17 42.93
CA LEU A 172 20.46 9.61 44.31
C LEU A 172 21.37 8.78 45.22
N GLN A 173 21.43 7.47 45.00
CA GLN A 173 22.33 6.55 45.68
C GLN A 173 23.80 6.87 45.37
N ASP A 174 24.15 7.11 44.10
CA ASP A 174 25.52 7.51 43.70
C ASP A 174 25.95 8.81 44.39
N ALA A 175 25.05 9.80 44.44
CA ALA A 175 25.32 11.07 45.11
C ALA A 175 25.49 10.91 46.63
N MET A 176 24.79 9.95 47.25
CA MET A 176 25.01 9.59 48.65
C MET A 176 26.39 8.97 48.85
N ASN A 177 26.74 7.93 48.09
CA ASN A 177 28.03 7.25 48.15
C ASN A 177 29.18 8.24 47.96
N LYS A 178 29.07 9.12 46.95
CA LYS A 178 30.06 10.17 46.69
C LYS A 178 30.21 11.14 47.87
N THR A 179 29.11 11.58 48.47
CA THR A 179 29.19 12.49 49.64
C THR A 179 29.83 11.80 50.84
N ASP A 180 29.60 10.49 50.99
CA ASP A 180 30.21 9.67 52.03
C ASP A 180 31.72 9.54 51.82
N GLU A 181 32.15 9.17 50.61
CA GLU A 181 33.55 9.09 50.20
C GLU A 181 34.29 10.42 50.38
N GLU A 182 33.69 11.54 49.96
CA GLU A 182 34.25 12.88 50.17
C GLU A 182 34.36 13.21 51.68
N SER A 183 33.43 12.73 52.51
CA SER A 183 33.46 12.97 53.96
C SER A 183 34.56 12.18 54.66
N GLU A 184 34.84 10.96 54.17
CA GLU A 184 35.97 10.15 54.62
C GLU A 184 37.31 10.76 54.15
N ALA A 185 37.35 11.31 52.93
CA ALA A 185 38.53 12.06 52.47
C ALA A 185 38.78 13.31 53.33
N LEU A 186 37.72 14.06 53.67
CA LEU A 186 37.81 15.19 54.59
C LEU A 186 38.29 14.77 56.00
N HIS A 187 37.89 13.58 56.46
CA HIS A 187 38.37 13.03 57.72
C HIS A 187 39.86 12.72 57.69
N ARG A 188 40.36 12.13 56.58
CA ARG A 188 41.81 11.91 56.39
C ARG A 188 42.60 13.22 56.42
N GLN A 189 42.12 14.27 55.75
CA GLN A 189 42.76 15.59 55.79
C GLN A 189 42.91 16.15 57.21
N LEU A 190 41.96 15.86 58.11
CA LEU A 190 42.08 16.26 59.51
C LEU A 190 43.19 15.49 60.23
N LEU A 191 43.31 14.19 59.98
CA LEU A 191 44.36 13.33 60.55
C LEU A 191 45.75 13.76 60.08
N ASP A 192 45.85 14.13 58.80
CA ASP A 192 47.07 14.62 58.16
C ASP A 192 47.38 16.09 58.52
N ARG A 193 46.51 16.72 59.34
CA ARG A 193 46.61 18.13 59.79
C ARG A 193 46.60 19.14 58.65
N GLU A 194 46.02 18.79 57.50
CA GLU A 194 45.84 19.66 56.33
C GLU A 194 44.67 20.64 56.50
N ILE A 195 43.78 20.39 57.46
CA ILE A 195 42.63 21.23 57.80
C ILE A 195 42.53 21.42 59.32
N ASP A 196 42.14 22.62 59.76
CA ASP A 196 41.89 22.90 61.17
C ASP A 196 40.55 22.31 61.64
N LEU A 197 40.43 22.09 62.95
CA LEU A 197 39.25 21.46 63.55
C LEU A 197 37.95 22.24 63.31
N ALA A 198 37.99 23.57 63.34
CA ALA A 198 36.77 24.38 63.18
C ALA A 198 36.25 24.29 61.74
N SER A 199 37.15 24.41 60.76
CA SER A 199 36.85 24.22 59.34
C SER A 199 36.36 22.79 59.02
N PHE A 200 36.98 21.78 59.63
CA PHE A 200 36.55 20.38 59.50
C PHE A 200 35.11 20.21 59.99
N VAL A 201 34.80 20.62 61.23
CA VAL A 201 33.48 20.44 61.82
C VAL A 201 32.40 21.11 60.96
N GLN A 202 32.67 22.32 60.47
CA GLN A 202 31.73 23.04 59.61
C GLN A 202 31.48 22.30 58.29
N LYS A 203 32.54 21.88 57.58
CA LYS A 203 32.42 21.18 56.29
C LYS A 203 31.77 19.80 56.47
N TYR A 204 32.20 19.03 57.46
CA TYR A 204 31.70 17.69 57.75
C TYR A 204 30.20 17.72 58.10
N LYS A 205 29.77 18.65 58.95
CA LYS A 205 28.35 18.82 59.29
C LYS A 205 27.50 19.13 58.04
N LYS A 206 27.98 19.99 57.16
CA LYS A 206 27.30 20.31 55.89
C LYS A 206 27.16 19.08 54.99
N MET A 207 28.22 18.27 54.89
CA MET A 207 28.22 17.05 54.07
C MET A 207 27.31 15.97 54.65
N ARG A 208 27.37 15.71 55.96
CA ARG A 208 26.47 14.75 56.63
C ARG A 208 25.01 15.18 56.52
N TYR A 209 24.71 16.47 56.65
CA TYR A 209 23.37 16.99 56.39
C TYR A 209 22.90 16.68 54.96
N ALA A 210 23.74 16.94 53.95
CA ALA A 210 23.41 16.65 52.56
C ALA A 210 23.22 15.15 52.29
N TYR A 211 24.07 14.29 52.88
CA TYR A 211 23.92 12.83 52.82
C TYR A 211 22.58 12.38 53.41
N HIS A 212 22.28 12.75 54.66
CA HIS A 212 21.07 12.30 55.34
C HIS A 212 19.80 12.83 54.68
N LYS A 213 19.82 14.06 54.16
CA LYS A 213 18.72 14.59 53.35
C LYS A 213 18.43 13.70 52.14
N ARG A 214 19.47 13.30 51.40
CA ARG A 214 19.33 12.40 50.24
C ARG A 214 18.88 10.99 50.66
N ALA A 215 19.40 10.47 51.77
CA ALA A 215 19.03 9.15 52.29
C ALA A 215 17.53 9.06 52.65
N LEU A 216 17.00 10.09 53.31
CA LEU A 216 15.58 10.17 53.62
C LEU A 216 14.72 10.28 52.35
N THR A 217 15.14 11.11 51.38
CA THR A 217 14.44 11.20 50.09
C THR A 217 14.46 9.86 49.34
N HIS A 218 15.59 9.14 49.34
CA HIS A 218 15.73 7.84 48.69
C HIS A 218 14.84 6.79 49.34
N LEU A 219 14.82 6.73 50.68
CA LEU A 219 13.97 5.82 51.44
C LEU A 219 12.47 6.07 51.18
N ALA A 220 12.06 7.34 51.21
CA ALA A 220 10.68 7.72 50.91
C ALA A 220 10.28 7.34 49.48
N ALA A 221 11.13 7.65 48.48
CA ALA A 221 10.86 7.32 47.09
C ALA A 221 10.80 5.80 46.84
N LYS A 222 11.66 5.01 47.49
CA LYS A 222 11.69 3.55 47.37
C LYS A 222 10.44 2.89 47.99
N THR A 223 9.97 3.39 49.13
CA THR A 223 8.77 2.88 49.80
C THR A 223 7.48 3.25 49.05
N SER A 224 7.43 4.44 48.43
CA SER A 224 6.31 4.83 47.56
C SER A 224 6.26 4.08 46.23
N ALA A 225 7.38 3.56 45.73
CA ALA A 225 7.44 2.82 44.47
C ALA A 225 7.03 1.33 44.61
N THR A 226 6.96 0.81 45.85
CA THR A 226 6.58 -0.57 46.17
C THR A 226 5.15 -0.71 46.70
N SER A 227 4.45 0.40 46.91
CA SER A 227 3.06 0.46 47.38
C SER A 227 2.12 0.67 46.19
#